data_AF-A0A956DBL4-F1
#
_entry.id   AF-A0A956DBL4-F1
#
_cell.length_a   1.000
_cell.length_b   1.000
_cell.length_c   1.000
_cell.angle_alpha   90.00
_cell.angle_beta   90.00
_cell.angle_gamma   90.00
#
_symmetry.space_group_name_H-M   'P 1'
#
loop_
_entity.id
_entity.type
_entity.pdbx_description
1 polymer ?
#
loop_
_entity_poly.entity_id
_entity_poly.type
_entity_poly.pdbx_seq_one_letter_code
_entity_poly.pdbx_strand_id
1 'polypeptide(L)' 'ERRLFYVGVTRARELLYLTRPERRTMRGKVVPRIPSRFLEGFPDHAWETYTSSGEKPMGAEELADFASQILARLRG' A
#
# COMPACT_ATOMS: atom_id res chain seq x y z
N GLU A 1 17.70 -2.77 16.52
CA GLU A 1 16.62 -2.12 15.73
C GLU A 1 15.34 -1.82 16.54
N ARG A 2 14.88 -2.67 17.47
CA ARG A 2 13.66 -2.40 18.29
C ARG A 2 13.66 -1.02 18.97
N ARG A 3 14.79 -0.61 19.57
CA ARG A 3 14.94 0.73 20.17
C ARG A 3 14.81 1.87 19.15
N LEU A 4 15.28 1.69 17.92
CA LEU A 4 15.13 2.71 16.86
C LEU A 4 13.68 2.86 16.45
N PHE A 5 12.96 1.74 16.30
CA PHE A 5 11.53 1.76 16.02
C PHE A 5 10.76 2.48 17.13
N TYR A 6 11.02 2.14 18.39
CA TYR A 6 10.42 2.82 19.55
C TYR A 6 10.68 4.33 19.54
N VAL A 7 11.93 4.75 19.31
CA VAL A 7 12.27 6.18 19.21
C VAL A 7 11.45 6.84 18.11
N GLY A 8 11.36 6.22 16.92
CA GLY A 8 10.53 6.73 15.81
C GLY A 8 9.06 6.87 16.17
N VAL A 9 8.46 5.86 16.80
CA VAL A 9 7.07 5.87 17.28
C VAL A 9 6.84 7.03 18.24
N THR A 10 7.71 7.20 19.24
CA THR A 10 7.58 8.27 20.26
C THR A 10 7.86 9.68 19.74
N ARG A 11 8.24 9.87 18.46
CA ARG A 11 8.34 11.20 17.86
C ARG A 11 6.99 11.74 17.40
N ALA A 12 6.03 10.87 17.09
CA ALA A 12 4.69 11.30 16.74
C ALA A 12 3.99 11.87 17.98
N ARG A 13 3.36 13.05 17.82
CA ARG A 13 2.62 13.72 18.92
C ARG A 13 1.14 13.37 18.92
N GLU A 14 0.53 13.32 17.73
CA GLU A 14 -0.92 13.12 17.57
C GLU A 14 -1.20 11.83 16.79
N LEU A 15 -0.68 11.72 15.57
CA LEU A 15 -0.90 10.59 14.66
C LEU A 15 0.42 10.04 14.12
N LEU A 16 0.51 8.72 14.00
CA LEU A 16 1.64 8.00 13.42
C LEU A 16 1.17 7.19 12.21
N TYR A 17 1.78 7.46 11.05
CA TYR A 17 1.59 6.64 9.85
C TYR A 17 2.82 5.77 9.62
N LEU A 18 2.60 4.46 9.48
CA LEU A 18 3.62 3.49 9.14
C LEU A 18 3.33 2.93 7.76
N THR A 19 4.27 3.09 6.83
CA THR A 19 4.11 2.64 5.45
C THR A 19 5.11 1.54 5.11
N ARG A 20 4.68 0.61 4.24
CA ARG A 20 5.51 -0.46 3.71
C ARG A 20 5.10 -0.74 2.26
N PRO A 21 6.05 -0.90 1.32
CA PRO A 21 5.73 -1.39 -0.01
C PRO A 21 5.49 -2.90 0.03
N GLU A 22 4.50 -3.41 -0.72
CA GLU A 22 4.29 -4.86 -0.88
C GLU A 22 5.47 -5.52 -1.59
N ARG A 23 6.06 -4.84 -2.58
CA ARG A 23 7.21 -5.28 -3.35
C ARG A 23 8.20 -4.14 -3.54
N ARG A 24 9.49 -4.44 -3.53
CA ARG A 24 10.54 -3.44 -3.79
C ARG A 24 11.65 -4.03 -4.65
N THR A 25 12.17 -3.22 -5.58
CA THR A 25 13.36 -3.56 -6.35
C THR A 25 14.61 -3.46 -5.47
N MET A 26 15.33 -4.57 -5.33
CA MET A 26 16.59 -4.67 -4.61
C MET A 26 17.59 -5.37 -5.51
N ARG A 27 18.71 -4.70 -5.81
CA ARG A 27 19.79 -5.25 -6.66
C ARG A 27 19.26 -5.81 -7.98
N GLY A 28 18.38 -5.06 -8.65
CA GLY A 28 17.77 -5.43 -9.94
C GLY A 28 16.66 -6.47 -9.88
N LYS A 29 16.33 -7.02 -8.71
CA LYS A 29 15.25 -8.02 -8.55
C LYS A 29 14.09 -7.44 -7.77
N VAL A 30 12.86 -7.71 -8.20
CA VAL A 30 11.64 -7.35 -7.46
C VAL A 30 11.40 -8.40 -6.38
N VAL A 31 11.46 -7.99 -5.11
CA VAL A 31 11.33 -8.89 -3.96
C VAL A 31 10.10 -8.49 -3.13
N PRO A 32 9.23 -9.44 -2.72
CA PRO A 32 8.12 -9.14 -1.82
C PRO A 32 8.62 -8.76 -0.43
N ARG A 33 7.86 -7.96 0.31
CA ARG A 33 8.23 -7.48 1.63
C ARG A 33 7.17 -7.81 2.67
N ILE A 34 7.55 -8.63 3.64
CA ILE A 34 6.72 -8.91 4.81
C ILE A 34 6.60 -7.68 5.73
N PRO A 35 5.52 -7.57 6.52
CA PRO A 35 5.41 -6.59 7.59
C PRO A 35 6.62 -6.55 8.53
N SER A 36 6.87 -5.37 9.11
CA SER A 36 7.87 -5.25 10.17
C SER A 36 7.40 -6.02 11.39
N ARG A 37 8.22 -6.96 11.88
CA ARG A 37 7.99 -7.66 13.16
C ARG A 37 7.80 -6.73 14.37
N PHE A 38 8.21 -5.47 14.28
CA PHE A 38 8.01 -4.52 15.38
C PHE A 38 6.57 -4.00 15.49
N LEU A 39 5.69 -4.35 14.54
CA LEU A 39 4.25 -4.19 14.67
C LEU A 39 3.64 -5.24 15.61
N GLU A 40 4.33 -6.36 15.85
CA GLU A 40 3.89 -7.38 16.80
C GLU A 40 3.95 -6.81 18.23
N GLY A 41 2.81 -6.85 18.93
CA GLY A 41 2.68 -6.35 20.29
C GLY A 41 2.11 -4.95 20.43
N PHE A 42 1.73 -4.28 19.33
CA PHE A 42 0.82 -3.14 19.44
C PHE A 42 -0.55 -3.62 19.92
N PRO A 43 -1.25 -2.85 20.78
CA PRO A 43 -2.63 -3.16 21.12
C PRO A 43 -3.50 -3.11 19.86
N ASP A 44 -4.39 -4.09 19.67
CA ASP A 44 -5.21 -4.19 18.45
C ASP A 44 -6.10 -2.96 18.20
N HIS A 45 -6.49 -2.26 19.27
CA HIS A 45 -7.31 -1.04 19.19
C HIS A 45 -6.50 0.23 18.89
N ALA A 46 -5.16 0.16 18.91
CA ALA A 46 -4.29 1.33 18.80
C ALA A 46 -3.89 1.66 17.36
N TRP A 47 -4.26 0.82 16.38
CA TRP A 47 -3.88 1.02 14.99
C TRP A 47 -4.85 0.33 14.03
N GLU A 48 -4.86 0.79 12.79
CA GLU A 48 -5.63 0.21 11.70
C GLU A 48 -4.73 -0.02 10.48
N THR A 49 -5.07 -1.01 9.65
CA THR A 49 -4.36 -1.26 8.40
C THR A 49 -5.09 -0.62 7.24
N TYR A 50 -4.45 0.33 6.58
CA TYR A 50 -4.88 0.83 5.29
C TYR A 50 -4.05 0.17 4.19
N THR A 51 -4.70 -0.64 3.36
CA THR A 51 -4.13 -1.06 2.07
C THR A 51 -4.80 -0.18 1.04
N SER A 52 -4.02 0.64 0.34
CA SER A 52 -4.50 1.19 -0.92
C SER A 52 -4.72 -0.01 -1.81
N SER A 53 -5.97 -0.47 -1.90
CA SER A 53 -6.41 -1.27 -3.02
C SER A 53 -6.15 -0.38 -4.22
N GLY A 54 -4.95 -0.50 -4.79
CA GLY A 54 -4.71 -0.04 -6.15
C GLY A 54 -5.90 -0.57 -6.94
N GLU A 55 -6.64 0.36 -7.53
CA GLU A 55 -7.87 0.18 -8.31
C GLU A 55 -8.44 -1.24 -8.25
N LYS A 56 -9.64 -1.41 -7.66
CA LYS A 56 -10.43 -2.61 -7.94
C LYS A 56 -10.24 -2.93 -9.43
N PRO A 57 -9.72 -4.12 -9.81
CA PRO A 57 -9.56 -4.44 -11.21
C PRO A 57 -10.92 -4.17 -11.85
N MET A 58 -10.96 -3.27 -12.85
CA MET A 58 -12.21 -2.89 -13.49
C MET A 58 -12.93 -4.17 -13.87
N GLY A 59 -14.21 -4.26 -13.50
CA GLY A 59 -15.03 -5.39 -13.93
C GLY A 59 -14.92 -5.55 -15.45
N ALA A 60 -15.05 -6.77 -15.97
CA ALA A 60 -14.94 -7.00 -17.41
C ALA A 60 -15.88 -6.08 -18.23
N GLU A 61 -17.06 -5.76 -17.67
CA GLU A 61 -18.01 -4.79 -18.22
C GLU A 61 -17.48 -3.34 -18.18
N GLU A 62 -16.98 -2.88 -17.02
CA GLU A 62 -16.41 -1.54 -16.88
C GLU A 62 -15.21 -1.33 -17.83
N LEU A 63 -14.40 -2.37 -18.01
CA LEU A 63 -13.22 -2.36 -18.88
C LEU A 63 -13.64 -2.31 -20.37
N ALA A 64 -14.71 -3.00 -20.74
CA ALA A 64 -15.29 -2.96 -22.08
C ALA A 64 -15.89 -1.59 -22.42
N ASP A 65 -16.60 -0.97 -21.48
CA ASP A 65 -17.17 0.38 -21.64
C ASP A 65 -16.06 1.43 -21.80
N PHE A 66 -15.03 1.35 -20.95
CA PHE A 66 -13.89 2.26 -21.03
C PHE A 66 -13.10 2.10 -22.34
N ALA A 67 -12.84 0.85 -22.77
CA ALA A 67 -12.19 0.57 -24.04
C ALA A 67 -13.02 1.11 -25.22
N SER A 68 -14.34 0.95 -25.19
CA SER A 68 -15.24 1.45 -26.23
C SER A 68 -15.20 2.97 -26.33
N GLN A 69 -15.19 3.69 -25.19
CA GLN A 69 -15.08 5.15 -25.15
C GLN A 69 -13.72 5.64 -25.67
N ILE A 70 -12.62 4.93 -25.39
CA ILE A 70 -11.29 5.26 -25.92
C ILE A 70 -11.24 5.05 -27.44
N LEU A 71 -11.72 3.91 -27.92
CA LEU A 71 -11.72 3.59 -29.35
C LEU A 71 -12.59 4.56 -30.16
N ALA A 72 -13.68 5.05 -29.59
CA ALA A 72 -14.52 6.08 -30.20
C ALA A 72 -13.77 7.42 -30.38
N ARG A 73 -12.93 7.82 -29.41
CA ARG A 73 -12.11 9.04 -29.51
C ARG A 73 -10.96 8.95 -30.52
N LEU A 74 -10.44 7.75 -30.79
CA LEU A 74 -9.34 7.53 -31.75
C LEU A 74 -9.82 7.36 -33.20
N ARG A 75 -11.12 7.21 -33.41
CA ARG A 75 -11.75 7.07 -34.73
C ARG A 75 -12.33 8.37 -35.30
N GLY A 76 -12.17 9.49 -34.59
CA GLY A 76 -12.35 10.84 -35.11
C GLY A 76 -11.02 11.46 -35.51
#